data_AF-A0A0S3RFJ6-F1
#
_entry.id   AF-A0A0S3RFJ6-F1
#
_cell.length_a   1.000
_cell.length_b   1.000
_cell.length_c   1.000
_cell.angle_alpha   90.00
_cell.angle_beta   90.00
_cell.angle_gamma   90.00
#
_symmetry.space_group_name_H-M   'P 1'
#
loop_
_entity.id
_entity.type
_entity.pdbx_description
1 polymer ?
#
loop_
_entity_poly.entity_id
_entity_poly.type
_entity_poly.pdbx_seq_one_letter_code
_entity_poly.pdbx_strand_id
1 'polypeptide(L)'
;MNFVVSSNHKGMVFFRTFTADHFENGEWFSGGTCNRTTPIKEGEMERKYLNQMLRDIELDEVGKAASEASKNGVNFKLVDFSVLSQLRPDGHPGPYRQFQLFAKDKKAKVQNDCLHWCLPGPIDTWNDIIMEMIVKG
;
A
#
# COMPACT_ATOMS: atom_id res chain seq x y z
N MET A 1 18.09 -8.74 1.30
CA MET A 1 18.21 -7.44 2.02
C MET A 1 19.60 -7.25 2.65
N ASN A 2 20.67 -7.74 2.02
CA ASN A 2 21.98 -7.84 2.67
C ASN A 2 22.54 -6.47 3.09
N PHE A 3 22.36 -5.44 2.24
CA PHE A 3 22.81 -4.08 2.57
C PHE A 3 22.14 -3.49 3.82
N VAL A 4 20.88 -3.88 4.10
CA VAL A 4 20.14 -3.38 5.27
C VAL A 4 20.64 -4.07 6.53
N VAL A 5 20.71 -5.41 6.49
CA VAL A 5 20.98 -6.23 7.67
C VAL A 5 22.44 -6.18 8.11
N SER A 6 23.37 -5.76 7.25
CA SER A 6 24.78 -5.55 7.60
C SER A 6 25.16 -4.07 7.73
N SER A 7 24.18 -3.16 7.70
CA SER A 7 24.42 -1.74 7.77
C SER A 7 24.88 -1.31 9.16
N ASN A 8 25.91 -0.45 9.23
CA ASN A 8 26.30 0.24 10.47
C ASN A 8 25.43 1.48 10.76
N HIS A 9 24.31 1.66 10.04
CA HIS A 9 23.39 2.76 10.24
C HIS A 9 22.70 2.67 11.61
N LYS A 10 22.65 3.78 12.34
CA LYS A 10 22.07 3.84 13.69
C LYS A 10 20.58 4.19 13.73
N GLY A 11 20.01 4.64 12.61
CA GLY A 11 18.59 4.96 12.53
C GLY A 11 17.72 3.71 12.45
N MET A 12 16.41 3.92 12.62
CA MET A 12 15.40 2.88 12.41
C MET A 12 15.16 2.69 10.92
N VAL A 13 15.21 1.44 10.44
CA VAL A 13 14.93 1.08 9.05
C VAL A 13 13.58 0.40 8.98
N PHE A 14 12.70 0.92 8.13
CA PHE A 14 11.37 0.35 7.91
C PHE A 14 11.32 -0.37 6.57
N PHE A 15 10.74 -1.56 6.56
CA PHE A 15 10.22 -2.17 5.33
C PHE A 15 8.70 -2.03 5.31
N ARG A 16 8.19 -1.37 4.28
CA ARG A 16 6.77 -1.22 4.02
C ARG A 16 6.34 -2.28 3.00
N THR A 17 5.32 -3.07 3.34
CA THR A 17 4.73 -4.02 2.37
C THR A 17 4.00 -3.30 1.23
N PHE A 18 3.77 -4.00 0.12
CA PHE A 18 2.99 -3.46 -0.99
C PHE A 18 1.58 -3.03 -0.53
N THR A 19 0.93 -2.21 -1.35
CA THR A 19 -0.47 -1.80 -1.12
C THR A 19 -1.36 -2.28 -2.23
N ALA A 20 -2.54 -2.78 -1.87
CA ALA A 20 -3.48 -3.36 -2.80
C ALA A 20 -4.02 -2.32 -3.80
N ASP A 21 -4.15 -2.74 -5.06
CA ASP A 21 -5.04 -2.11 -6.01
C ASP A 21 -6.51 -2.52 -5.74
N HIS A 22 -7.45 -1.72 -6.21
CA HIS A 22 -8.89 -2.01 -6.09
C HIS A 22 -9.63 -1.94 -7.43
N PHE A 23 -9.02 -2.48 -8.49
CA PHE A 23 -9.73 -2.62 -9.76
C PHE A 23 -10.89 -3.64 -9.65
N GLU A 24 -12.09 -3.18 -9.93
CA GLU A 24 -13.34 -3.94 -10.08
C GLU A 24 -13.87 -3.80 -11.51
N ASN A 25 -14.62 -4.80 -11.98
CA ASN A 25 -15.22 -4.84 -13.34
C ASN A 25 -14.18 -4.79 -14.48
N GLY A 26 -12.97 -5.27 -14.23
CA GLY A 26 -11.83 -5.23 -15.14
C GLY A 26 -10.54 -5.01 -14.36
N GLU A 27 -9.44 -4.93 -15.09
CA GLU A 27 -8.11 -4.66 -14.56
C GLU A 27 -7.58 -3.32 -15.11
N TRP A 28 -6.40 -2.91 -14.65
CA TRP A 28 -5.77 -1.66 -15.07
C TRP A 28 -5.64 -1.49 -16.60
N PHE A 29 -5.54 -2.60 -17.34
CA PHE A 29 -5.40 -2.64 -18.80
C PHE A 29 -6.71 -2.92 -19.56
N SER A 30 -7.78 -3.34 -18.87
CA SER A 30 -9.06 -3.73 -19.50
C SER A 30 -10.23 -2.83 -19.12
N GLY A 31 -9.96 -1.68 -18.49
CA GLY A 31 -10.98 -0.69 -18.15
C GLY A 31 -11.61 -0.88 -16.77
N GLY A 32 -10.91 -1.53 -15.85
CA GLY A 32 -11.33 -1.65 -14.45
C GLY A 32 -11.59 -0.29 -13.79
N THR A 33 -12.40 -0.31 -12.75
CA THR A 33 -12.92 0.86 -12.02
C THR A 33 -12.81 0.65 -10.51
N CYS A 34 -12.86 1.73 -9.73
CA CYS A 34 -12.83 1.69 -8.26
C CYS A 34 -13.79 2.74 -7.72
N ASN A 35 -15.09 2.48 -7.84
CA ASN A 35 -16.14 3.46 -7.54
C ASN A 35 -16.64 3.42 -6.09
N ARG A 36 -15.99 2.62 -5.23
CA ARG A 36 -16.36 2.56 -3.80
C ARG A 36 -16.02 3.89 -3.14
N THR A 37 -16.90 4.35 -2.25
CA THR A 37 -16.79 5.65 -1.58
C THR A 37 -16.67 5.54 -0.07
N THR A 38 -16.68 4.32 0.46
CA THR A 38 -16.52 4.04 1.89
C THR A 38 -15.48 2.95 2.10
N PRO A 39 -14.77 2.97 3.25
CA PRO A 39 -13.98 1.83 3.69
C PRO A 39 -14.82 0.57 3.76
N ILE A 40 -14.15 -0.57 3.73
CA ILE A 40 -14.79 -1.88 3.88
C ILE A 40 -14.32 -2.55 5.17
N LYS A 41 -15.12 -3.48 5.66
CA LYS A 41 -14.74 -4.34 6.78
C LYS A 41 -13.93 -5.54 6.30
N GLU A 42 -13.20 -6.14 7.23
CA GLU A 42 -12.52 -7.41 6.98
C GLU A 42 -13.53 -8.47 6.52
N GLY A 43 -13.20 -9.20 5.45
CA GLY A 43 -14.08 -10.19 4.84
C GLY A 43 -15.10 -9.65 3.83
N GLU A 44 -15.27 -8.32 3.68
CA GLU A 44 -16.17 -7.75 2.67
C GLU A 44 -15.57 -7.72 1.25
N MET A 45 -14.27 -7.98 1.13
CA MET A 45 -13.59 -8.17 -0.15
C MET A 45 -12.55 -9.27 -0.03
N GLU A 46 -12.63 -10.22 -0.96
CA GLU A 46 -11.60 -11.24 -1.12
C GLU A 46 -10.31 -10.62 -1.62
N ARG A 47 -9.20 -10.94 -0.96
CA ARG A 47 -7.88 -10.51 -1.44
C ARG A 47 -7.58 -11.22 -2.75
N LYS A 48 -7.18 -10.46 -3.77
CA LYS A 48 -6.72 -11.03 -5.05
C LYS A 48 -5.59 -12.03 -4.78
N TYR A 49 -5.62 -13.17 -5.46
CA TYR A 49 -4.62 -14.24 -5.30
C TYR A 49 -3.18 -13.72 -5.43
N LEU A 50 -2.93 -12.84 -6.41
CA LEU A 50 -1.61 -12.24 -6.60
C LEU A 50 -1.20 -11.37 -5.40
N ASN A 51 -2.11 -10.59 -4.84
CA ASN A 51 -1.84 -9.76 -3.66
C ASN A 51 -1.55 -10.64 -2.43
N GLN A 52 -2.26 -11.76 -2.27
CA GLN A 52 -1.96 -12.72 -1.21
C GLN A 52 -0.57 -13.34 -1.39
N MET A 53 -0.25 -13.81 -2.60
CA MET A 53 1.06 -14.40 -2.91
C MET A 53 2.20 -13.41 -2.66
N LEU A 54 2.07 -12.16 -3.12
CA LEU A 54 3.07 -11.11 -2.92
C LEU A 54 3.29 -10.83 -1.44
N ARG A 55 2.20 -10.75 -0.65
CA ARG A 55 2.29 -10.55 0.80
C ARG A 55 3.07 -11.67 1.47
N ASP A 56 2.76 -12.92 1.14
CA ASP A 56 3.38 -14.07 1.78
C ASP A 56 4.89 -14.12 1.48
N ILE A 57 5.29 -13.80 0.24
CA ILE A 57 6.70 -13.67 -0.15
C ILE A 57 7.38 -12.51 0.61
N GLU A 58 6.75 -11.34 0.69
CA GLU A 58 7.31 -10.20 1.43
C GLU A 58 7.51 -10.54 2.91
N LEU A 59 6.53 -11.19 3.55
CA LEU A 59 6.61 -11.56 4.96
C LEU A 59 7.70 -12.61 5.23
N ASP A 60 7.86 -13.60 4.35
CA ASP A 60 8.93 -14.60 4.45
C ASP A 60 10.32 -13.95 4.34
N GLU A 61 10.54 -13.12 3.31
CA GLU A 61 11.84 -12.46 3.08
C GLU A 61 12.16 -11.42 4.16
N VAL A 62 11.17 -10.66 4.63
CA VAL A 62 11.33 -9.73 5.75
C VAL A 62 11.63 -10.49 7.04
N GLY A 63 11.00 -11.64 7.27
CA GLY A 63 11.27 -12.47 8.44
C GLY A 63 12.72 -12.95 8.49
N LYS A 64 13.25 -13.42 7.36
CA LYS A 64 14.68 -13.79 7.22
C LYS A 64 15.59 -12.58 7.47
N ALA A 65 15.26 -11.43 6.89
CA ALA A 65 16.03 -10.21 7.06
C ALA A 65 16.00 -9.68 8.50
N ALA A 66 14.85 -9.75 9.19
CA ALA A 66 14.71 -9.31 10.57
C ALA A 66 15.52 -10.18 11.54
N SER A 67 15.55 -11.50 11.32
CA SER A 67 16.41 -12.41 12.08
C SER A 67 17.88 -12.04 11.96
N GLU A 68 18.34 -11.73 10.74
CA GLU A 68 19.73 -11.34 10.50
C GLU A 68 20.06 -9.93 11.02
N ALA A 69 19.16 -8.96 10.82
CA ALA A 69 19.27 -7.62 11.36
C ALA A 69 19.43 -7.64 12.89
N SER A 70 18.65 -8.48 13.57
CA SER A 70 18.72 -8.62 15.04
C SER A 70 20.08 -9.12 15.51
N LYS A 71 20.74 -10.05 14.79
CA LYS A 71 22.08 -10.53 15.13
C LYS A 71 23.14 -9.43 14.98
N ASN A 72 22.94 -8.56 13.99
CA ASN A 72 23.85 -7.47 13.66
C ASN A 72 23.53 -6.15 14.39
N GLY A 73 22.54 -6.15 15.29
CA GLY A 73 22.14 -4.97 16.06
C GLY A 73 21.45 -3.88 15.23
N VAL A 74 20.93 -4.21 14.04
CA VAL A 74 20.22 -3.28 13.17
C VAL A 74 18.76 -3.13 13.63
N ASN A 75 18.30 -1.89 13.85
CA ASN A 75 16.91 -1.61 14.19
C ASN A 75 16.01 -1.66 12.94
N PHE A 76 15.61 -2.88 12.55
CA PHE A 76 14.79 -3.14 11.39
C PHE A 76 13.34 -3.46 11.80
N LYS A 77 12.37 -2.74 11.22
CA LYS A 77 10.94 -2.86 11.53
C LYS A 77 10.13 -3.15 10.27
N LEU A 78 9.16 -4.04 10.40
CA LEU A 78 8.12 -4.25 9.38
C LEU A 78 6.95 -3.30 9.61
N VAL A 79 6.45 -2.73 8.52
CA VAL A 79 5.22 -1.95 8.46
C VAL A 79 4.29 -2.62 7.46
N ASP A 80 3.36 -3.45 7.96
CA ASP A 80 2.46 -4.21 7.11
C ASP A 80 1.20 -3.40 6.72
N PHE A 81 1.26 -2.75 5.56
CA PHE A 81 0.15 -1.99 4.98
C PHE A 81 -0.68 -2.77 3.97
N SER A 82 -0.29 -3.99 3.61
CA SER A 82 -1.02 -4.83 2.66
C SER A 82 -2.47 -5.09 3.11
N VAL A 83 -2.68 -5.31 4.41
CA VAL A 83 -4.02 -5.51 4.99
C VAL A 83 -4.76 -4.17 5.15
N LEU A 84 -4.08 -3.13 5.66
CA LEU A 84 -4.70 -1.82 5.88
C LEU A 84 -5.16 -1.18 4.57
N SER A 85 -4.37 -1.31 3.50
CA SER A 85 -4.72 -0.80 2.18
C SER A 85 -5.91 -1.53 1.58
N GLN A 86 -6.01 -2.86 1.75
CA GLN A 86 -7.14 -3.66 1.28
C GLN A 86 -8.51 -3.17 1.81
N LEU A 87 -8.52 -2.56 2.99
CA LEU A 87 -9.75 -2.07 3.64
C LEU A 87 -10.18 -0.69 3.12
N ARG A 88 -9.40 -0.07 2.23
CA ARG A 88 -9.58 1.33 1.80
C ARG A 88 -9.79 1.49 0.29
N PRO A 89 -10.73 0.76 -0.34
CA PRO A 89 -11.02 0.95 -1.77
C PRO A 89 -11.55 2.37 -2.08
N ASP A 90 -12.02 3.10 -1.06
CA ASP A 90 -12.45 4.50 -1.12
C ASP A 90 -11.31 5.51 -1.28
N GLY A 91 -10.05 5.07 -1.09
CA GLY A 91 -8.90 5.95 -1.07
C GLY A 91 -8.31 6.31 -2.43
N HIS A 92 -8.86 5.77 -3.52
CA HIS A 92 -8.27 5.92 -4.86
C HIS A 92 -8.78 7.15 -5.62
N PRO A 93 -7.94 7.77 -6.48
CA PRO A 93 -8.37 8.85 -7.36
C PRO A 93 -9.46 8.43 -8.37
N GLY A 94 -9.50 7.15 -8.75
CA GLY A 94 -10.40 6.65 -9.78
C GLY A 94 -10.21 7.46 -11.07
N PRO A 95 -11.25 8.12 -11.60
CA PRO A 95 -11.13 8.89 -12.83
C PRO A 95 -10.42 10.25 -12.64
N TYR A 96 -10.08 10.65 -11.41
CA TYR A 96 -9.58 12.00 -11.09
C TYR A 96 -8.06 12.09 -10.97
N ARG A 97 -7.32 11.25 -11.70
CA ARG A 97 -5.84 11.23 -11.68
C ARG A 97 -5.19 12.54 -12.18
N GLN A 98 -5.87 13.30 -13.05
CA GLN A 98 -5.34 14.54 -13.62
C GLN A 98 -6.27 15.72 -13.36
N PHE A 99 -5.68 16.92 -13.29
CA PHE A 99 -6.40 18.16 -13.07
C PHE A 99 -7.42 18.42 -14.20
N GLN A 100 -8.68 18.64 -13.84
CA GLN A 100 -9.75 19.07 -14.75
C GLN A 100 -10.05 18.14 -15.95
N LEU A 101 -9.94 16.83 -15.78
CA LEU A 101 -10.21 15.83 -16.83
C LEU A 101 -11.56 16.02 -17.56
N PHE A 102 -12.60 16.44 -16.84
CA PHE A 102 -13.95 16.58 -17.36
C PHE A 102 -14.36 18.01 -17.72
N ALA A 103 -13.43 18.97 -17.73
CA ALA A 103 -13.75 20.38 -18.00
C ALA A 103 -14.18 20.63 -19.46
N LYS A 104 -13.60 19.91 -20.42
CA LYS A 104 -13.94 20.03 -21.86
C LYS A 104 -15.07 19.10 -22.28
N ASP A 105 -15.10 17.89 -21.74
CA ASP A 105 -16.14 16.90 -22.01
C ASP A 105 -16.51 16.16 -20.71
N LYS A 106 -17.75 16.35 -20.25
CA LYS A 106 -18.27 15.69 -19.05
C LYS A 106 -18.45 14.17 -19.21
N LYS A 107 -18.36 13.65 -20.43
CA LYS A 107 -18.50 12.22 -20.76
C LYS A 107 -17.21 11.59 -21.28
N ALA A 108 -16.07 12.27 -21.10
CA ALA A 108 -14.78 11.76 -21.52
C ALA A 108 -14.53 10.36 -20.93
N LYS A 109 -14.11 9.42 -21.77
CA LYS A 109 -13.64 8.11 -21.30
C LYS A 109 -12.21 8.27 -20.82
N VAL A 110 -11.97 7.94 -19.56
CA VAL A 110 -10.66 8.07 -18.91
C VAL A 110 -10.26 6.75 -18.28
N GLN A 111 -8.95 6.51 -18.17
CA GLN A 111 -8.43 5.39 -17.40
C GLN A 111 -8.57 5.68 -15.91
N ASN A 112 -9.09 4.73 -15.14
CA ASN A 112 -9.16 4.86 -13.69
C ASN A 112 -7.80 4.52 -13.06
N ASP A 113 -7.42 5.31 -12.07
CA ASP A 113 -6.31 5.02 -11.18
C ASP A 113 -6.83 4.40 -9.89
N CYS A 114 -6.75 3.07 -9.83
CA CYS A 114 -7.12 2.26 -8.67
C CYS A 114 -5.89 1.66 -7.98
N LEU A 115 -4.72 2.26 -8.19
CA LEU A 115 -3.43 1.84 -7.63
C LEU A 115 -2.84 2.92 -6.71
N HIS A 116 -2.88 4.18 -7.14
CA HIS A 116 -2.41 5.32 -6.34
C HIS A 116 -3.49 5.81 -5.39
N TRP A 117 -3.12 6.69 -4.46
CA TRP A 117 -3.97 7.12 -3.36
C TRP A 117 -4.22 8.63 -3.43
N CYS A 118 -5.45 9.05 -3.12
CA CYS A 118 -5.79 10.44 -2.93
C CYS A 118 -5.02 11.04 -1.74
N LEU A 119 -4.77 12.36 -1.82
CA LEU A 119 -4.28 13.17 -0.71
C LEU A 119 -5.22 14.38 -0.52
N PRO A 120 -5.69 14.65 0.72
CA PRO A 120 -5.56 13.80 1.91
C PRO A 120 -6.27 12.45 1.76
N GLY A 121 -5.82 11.42 2.48
CA GLY A 121 -6.32 10.05 2.28
C GLY A 121 -5.68 8.99 3.20
N PRO A 122 -5.83 7.68 2.88
CA PRO A 122 -5.33 6.58 3.72
C PRO A 122 -3.82 6.64 4.03
N ILE A 123 -3.04 7.23 3.12
CA ILE A 123 -1.60 7.42 3.26
C ILE A 123 -1.27 8.28 4.48
N ASP A 124 -2.15 9.20 4.88
CA ASP A 124 -1.92 10.06 6.03
C ASP A 124 -1.90 9.23 7.32
N THR A 125 -2.85 8.29 7.49
CA THR A 125 -2.86 7.35 8.61
C THR A 125 -1.64 6.42 8.62
N TRP A 126 -1.13 6.05 7.44
CA TRP A 126 0.09 5.25 7.34
C TRP A 126 1.32 6.01 7.82
N ASN A 127 1.40 7.31 7.52
CA ASN A 127 2.43 8.18 8.05
C ASN A 127 2.29 8.29 9.58
N ASP A 128 1.08 8.41 10.12
CA ASP A 128 0.86 8.44 11.57
C ASP A 128 1.36 7.15 12.25
N ILE A 129 1.13 5.98 11.65
CA ILE A 129 1.65 4.69 12.16
C ILE A 129 3.19 4.69 12.19
N ILE A 130 3.84 5.15 11.12
CA ILE A 130 5.30 5.24 11.08
C ILE A 130 5.81 6.22 12.14
N MET A 131 5.20 7.39 12.26
CA MET A 131 5.56 8.39 13.26
C MET A 131 5.42 7.85 14.69
N GLU A 132 4.34 7.12 14.96
CA GLU A 132 4.13 6.49 16.26
C GLU A 132 5.22 5.44 16.57
N MET A 133 5.62 4.64 15.57
CA MET A 133 6.72 3.69 15.72
C MET A 133 8.06 4.38 15.96
N ILE A 134 8.30 5.55 15.35
CA ILE A 134 9.52 6.34 15.58
C ILE A 134 9.54 6.92 17.00
N VAL A 135 8.41 7.42 17.50
CA VAL A 135 8.33 8.08 18.81
C VAL A 135 8.40 7.06 19.96
N LYS A 136 7.85 5.86 19.78
CA LYS A 136 7.76 4.83 20.82
C LYS A 136 8.83 3.73 20.74
N GLY A 137 9.54 3.62 19.61
CA GLY A 137 10.39 2.47 19.28
C GLY A 137 11.88 2.67 19.44
#